data_AF-A0A553JIG3-F1
#
_entry.id   AF-A0A553JIG3-F1
#
_cell.length_a   1.000
_cell.length_b   1.000
_cell.length_c   1.000
_cell.angle_alpha   90.00
_cell.angle_beta   90.00
_cell.angle_gamma   90.00
#
_symmetry.space_group_name_H-M   'P 1'
#
loop_
_entity.id
_entity.type
_entity.pdbx_description
1 polymer ?
#
loop_
_entity_poly.entity_id
_entity_poly.type
_entity_poly.pdbx_seq_one_letter_code
_entity_poly.pdbx_strand_id
1 'polypeptide(L)'
;MQQQDHDENFKKLTRIAKFLVPIFIIMLISVLAWFEFSNEMLNINVVNKNVEWSGGCSKGNCSGSPIYYVSTDAETFITTQNIYDRIEVGQNYDAETEGFTGIAVHRRIDYLF
;
A
#
# COMPACT_ATOMS: atom_id res chain seq x y z
N MET A 1 -14.31 48.12 16.34
CA MET A 1 -13.81 47.76 15.01
C MET A 1 -13.27 46.33 14.96
N GLN A 2 -12.45 45.88 15.92
CA GLN A 2 -11.93 44.50 15.95
C GLN A 2 -12.97 43.37 15.90
N GLN A 3 -14.13 43.53 16.55
CA GLN A 3 -15.15 42.47 16.61
C GLN A 3 -15.88 42.25 15.27
N GLN A 4 -16.05 43.32 14.50
CA GLN A 4 -16.75 43.30 13.22
C GLN A 4 -15.87 42.66 12.12
N ASP A 5 -14.56 42.93 12.14
CA ASP A 5 -13.56 42.23 11.34
C ASP A 5 -13.51 40.73 11.66
N HIS A 6 -13.64 40.37 12.95
CA HIS A 6 -13.61 38.97 13.37
C HIS A 6 -14.81 38.17 12.83
N ASP A 7 -16.01 38.77 12.82
CA ASP A 7 -17.22 38.15 12.30
C ASP A 7 -17.21 38.01 10.76
N GLU A 8 -16.67 38.99 10.04
CA GLU A 8 -16.54 38.90 8.57
C GLU A 8 -15.52 37.83 8.14
N ASN A 9 -14.38 37.77 8.84
CA ASN A 9 -13.36 36.75 8.59
C ASN A 9 -13.89 35.35 8.92
N PHE A 10 -14.63 35.19 10.01
CA PHE A 10 -15.30 33.93 10.35
C PHE A 10 -16.33 33.52 9.29
N LYS A 11 -17.10 34.47 8.75
CA LYS A 11 -18.10 34.20 7.71
C LYS A 11 -17.46 33.78 6.39
N LYS A 12 -16.32 34.38 6.02
CA LYS A 12 -15.51 33.95 4.86
C LYS A 12 -14.94 32.55 5.07
N LEU A 13 -14.35 32.28 6.24
CA LEU A 13 -13.82 30.97 6.60
C LEU A 13 -14.91 29.88 6.54
N THR A 14 -16.07 30.15 7.12
CA THR A 14 -17.22 29.22 7.10
C THR A 14 -17.69 28.93 5.68
N ARG A 15 -17.68 29.93 4.79
CA ARG A 15 -18.04 29.74 3.38
C ARG A 15 -17.02 28.83 2.67
N ILE A 16 -15.73 29.03 2.91
CA ILE A 16 -14.66 28.20 2.33
C ILE A 16 -14.75 26.77 2.87
N ALA A 17 -14.94 26.61 4.19
CA ALA A 17 -15.07 25.31 4.84
C ALA A 17 -16.26 24.50 4.30
N LYS A 18 -17.38 25.15 3.96
CA LYS A 18 -18.54 24.47 3.34
C LYS A 18 -18.22 23.81 2.00
N PHE A 19 -17.18 24.24 1.28
CA PHE A 19 -16.74 23.60 0.05
C PHE A 19 -15.57 22.65 0.27
N LEU A 20 -14.59 23.05 1.10
CA LEU A 20 -13.41 22.22 1.35
C LEU A 20 -13.74 20.94 2.13
N VAL A 21 -14.62 21.01 3.12
CA VAL A 21 -14.95 19.85 3.95
C VAL A 21 -15.61 18.74 3.13
N PRO A 22 -16.65 18.99 2.30
CA PRO A 22 -17.21 17.96 1.43
C PRO A 22 -16.20 17.40 0.42
N ILE A 23 -15.36 18.26 -0.18
CA ILE A 23 -14.33 17.81 -1.13
C ILE A 23 -13.33 16.88 -0.44
N PHE A 24 -12.89 17.24 0.77
CA PHE A 24 -11.97 16.41 1.54
C PHE A 24 -12.58 15.06 1.91
N ILE A 25 -13.86 15.04 2.30
CA ILE A 25 -14.59 13.80 2.58
C ILE A 25 -14.68 12.92 1.34
N ILE A 26 -15.04 13.49 0.18
CA ILE A 26 -15.11 12.74 -1.07
C ILE A 26 -13.73 12.17 -1.43
N MET A 27 -12.68 12.98 -1.34
CA MET A 27 -11.31 12.54 -1.62
C MET A 27 -10.87 11.40 -0.69
N LEU A 28 -11.19 11.50 0.61
CA LEU A 28 -10.91 10.44 1.58
C LEU A 28 -11.63 9.14 1.22
N ILE A 29 -12.93 9.22 0.91
CA ILE A 29 -13.73 8.05 0.50
C ILE A 29 -13.15 7.44 -0.78
N SER A 30 -12.77 8.26 -1.77
CA SER A 30 -12.16 7.78 -3.01
C SER A 30 -10.84 7.04 -2.75
N VAL A 31 -9.98 7.55 -1.87
CA VAL A 31 -8.71 6.89 -1.52
C VAL A 31 -8.96 5.57 -0.77
N LEU A 32 -9.89 5.56 0.19
CA LEU A 32 -10.23 4.35 0.94
C LEU A 32 -10.84 3.27 0.03
N ALA A 33 -11.79 3.65 -0.84
CA ALA A 33 -12.37 2.73 -1.80
C ALA A 33 -11.31 2.18 -2.75
N TRP A 34 -10.40 3.04 -3.24
CA TRP A 34 -9.32 2.58 -4.11
C TRP A 34 -8.37 1.58 -3.41
N PHE A 35 -8.16 1.74 -2.10
CA PHE A 35 -7.39 0.78 -1.30
C PHE A 35 -8.13 -0.55 -1.10
N GLU A 36 -9.44 -0.54 -0.78
CA GLU A 36 -10.22 -1.79 -0.64
C GLU A 36 -10.31 -2.56 -1.96
N PHE A 37 -10.46 -1.87 -3.09
CA PHE A 37 -10.43 -2.51 -4.42
C PHE A 37 -9.05 -3.01 -4.83
N SER A 38 -8.01 -2.74 -4.04
CA SER A 38 -6.66 -3.23 -4.30
C SER A 38 -6.48 -4.70 -3.88
N ASN A 39 -7.42 -5.25 -3.10
CA ASN A 39 -7.42 -6.65 -2.74
C ASN A 39 -7.94 -7.50 -3.89
N GLU A 40 -7.11 -8.42 -4.38
CA GLU A 40 -7.41 -9.24 -5.54
C GLU A 40 -6.95 -10.68 -5.33
N MET A 41 -7.79 -11.63 -5.74
CA MET A 41 -7.39 -13.03 -5.89
C MET A 41 -6.84 -13.25 -7.29
N LEU A 42 -5.58 -13.71 -7.37
CA LEU A 42 -4.91 -14.03 -8.62
C LEU A 42 -4.35 -15.45 -8.60
N ASN A 43 -4.40 -16.10 -9.76
CA ASN A 43 -3.59 -17.29 -9.98
C ASN A 43 -2.18 -16.85 -10.38
N ILE A 44 -1.19 -17.15 -9.54
CA ILE A 44 0.20 -16.75 -9.73
C ILE A 44 1.08 -17.95 -10.07
N ASN A 45 1.86 -17.84 -11.15
CA ASN A 45 2.94 -18.77 -11.48
C ASN A 45 4.24 -18.24 -10.91
N VAL A 46 4.88 -18.99 -10.02
CA VAL A 46 6.07 -18.51 -9.32
C VAL A 46 7.32 -18.83 -10.12
N VAL A 47 7.99 -17.79 -10.61
CA VAL A 47 9.17 -17.92 -11.47
C VAL A 47 10.46 -17.80 -10.66
N ASN A 48 10.46 -16.96 -9.63
CA ASN A 48 11.63 -16.75 -8.79
C ASN A 48 11.25 -16.29 -7.38
N LYS A 49 12.17 -16.47 -6.43
CA LYS A 49 12.07 -16.04 -5.05
C LYS A 49 13.39 -15.39 -4.62
N ASN A 50 13.31 -14.23 -3.99
CA ASN A 50 14.49 -13.50 -3.51
C ASN A 50 14.27 -12.95 -2.10
N VAL A 51 15.33 -12.81 -1.31
CA VAL A 51 15.30 -12.12 -0.02
C VAL A 51 16.31 -10.98 -0.05
N GLU A 52 15.82 -9.76 0.13
CA GLU A 52 16.68 -8.60 0.28
C GLU A 52 16.65 -8.11 1.72
N TRP A 53 17.78 -7.62 2.21
CA TRP A 53 17.85 -7.04 3.55
C TRP A 53 17.67 -5.54 3.43
N SER A 54 16.61 -5.01 4.03
CA SER A 54 16.44 -3.56 4.15
C SER A 54 17.48 -3.03 5.14
N GLY A 55 18.61 -2.55 4.63
CA GLY A 55 19.79 -2.27 5.44
C GLY A 55 20.18 -0.79 5.46
N GLY A 56 20.06 -0.16 6.64
CA GLY A 56 21.01 0.85 7.08
C GLY A 56 22.14 0.16 7.84
N CYS A 57 23.25 -0.16 7.16
CA CYS A 57 24.41 -0.79 7.81
C CYS A 57 25.32 0.28 8.43
N SER A 58 25.57 0.20 9.74
CA SER A 58 26.67 0.95 10.37
C SER A 58 27.84 0.00 10.66
N LYS A 59 29.05 0.55 10.84
CA LYS A 59 30.37 -0.14 10.91
C LYS A 59 30.53 -1.34 11.87
N GLY A 60 29.49 -1.75 12.59
CA GLY A 60 29.51 -2.97 13.40
C GLY A 60 28.14 -3.61 13.66
N ASN A 61 27.07 -3.14 13.04
CA ASN A 61 25.74 -3.73 13.18
C ASN A 61 24.89 -3.44 11.94
N CYS A 62 24.47 -4.52 11.27
CA CYS A 62 23.44 -4.48 10.25
C CYS A 62 22.09 -4.61 10.97
N SER A 63 21.41 -3.49 11.23
CA SER A 63 20.02 -3.53 11.66
C SER A 63 19.14 -3.42 10.42
N GLY A 64 18.63 -4.55 9.95
CA GLY A 64 17.73 -4.61 8.81
C GLY A 64 16.72 -5.72 8.95
N SER A 65 15.51 -5.49 8.45
CA SER A 65 14.51 -6.55 8.33
C SER A 65 14.65 -7.20 6.94
N PRO A 66 14.59 -8.53 6.84
CA PRO A 66 14.45 -9.17 5.53
C PRO A 66 13.13 -8.75 4.89
N ILE A 67 13.18 -8.49 3.59
CA ILE A 67 12.04 -8.32 2.70
C ILE A 67 12.04 -9.53 1.77
N TYR A 68 10.92 -10.26 1.77
CA TYR A 68 10.75 -11.47 0.99
C TYR A 68 10.02 -11.15 -0.30
N TYR A 69 10.64 -11.46 -1.44
CA TYR A 69 10.11 -11.20 -2.77
C TYR A 69 9.74 -12.49 -3.47
N VAL A 70 8.60 -12.48 -4.16
CA VAL A 70 8.10 -13.55 -5.02
C VAL A 70 7.85 -12.95 -6.39
N SER A 71 8.56 -13.42 -7.41
CA SER A 71 8.41 -12.95 -8.78
C SER A 71 7.58 -13.94 -9.59
N THR A 72 6.64 -13.40 -10.35
CA THR A 72 5.82 -14.12 -11.33
C THR A 72 6.16 -13.64 -12.74
N ASP A 73 5.50 -14.21 -13.74
CA ASP A 73 5.61 -13.77 -15.13
C ASP A 73 5.12 -12.33 -15.34
N ALA A 74 4.22 -11.84 -14.47
CA ALA A 74 3.58 -10.55 -14.60
C ALA A 74 4.22 -9.46 -13.73
N GLU A 75 4.54 -9.77 -12.47
CA GLU A 75 5.03 -8.78 -11.51
C GLU A 75 5.85 -9.40 -10.38
N THR A 76 6.35 -8.57 -9.47
CA THR A 76 7.04 -9.03 -8.27
C THR A 76 6.33 -8.54 -7.03
N PHE A 77 5.98 -9.48 -6.17
CA PHE A 77 5.28 -9.27 -4.92
C PHE A 77 6.23 -9.27 -3.73
N ILE A 78 5.87 -8.55 -2.67
CA ILE A 78 6.44 -8.73 -1.33
C ILE A 78 5.56 -9.73 -0.58
N THR A 79 6.13 -10.48 0.36
CA THR A 79 5.33 -11.36 1.21
C THR A 79 5.94 -11.52 2.61
N THR A 80 5.28 -12.30 3.46
CA THR A 80 5.78 -12.67 4.78
C THR A 80 6.72 -13.88 4.68
N GLN A 81 7.59 -14.06 5.66
CA GLN A 81 8.47 -15.23 5.72
C GLN A 81 7.70 -16.55 5.64
N ASN A 82 6.56 -16.67 6.34
CA ASN A 82 5.76 -17.90 6.37
C ASN A 82 5.26 -18.30 4.97
N ILE A 83 4.75 -17.34 4.22
CA ILE A 83 4.29 -17.55 2.84
C ILE A 83 5.48 -17.84 1.94
N TYR A 84 6.56 -17.05 2.08
CA TYR A 84 7.79 -17.27 1.34
C TYR A 84 8.29 -18.69 1.52
N ASP A 85 8.36 -19.22 2.73
CA ASP A 85 8.89 -20.56 3.00
C ASP A 85 7.99 -21.69 2.44
N ARG A 86 6.69 -21.42 2.21
CA ARG A 86 5.71 -22.39 1.66
C ARG A 86 5.64 -22.41 0.14
N ILE A 87 5.97 -21.31 -0.52
CA ILE A 87 5.89 -21.19 -1.98
C ILE A 87 7.09 -21.87 -2.64
N GLU A 88 6.84 -22.65 -3.68
CA GLU A 88 7.88 -23.27 -4.52
C GLU A 88 7.95 -22.63 -5.90
N VAL A 89 9.17 -22.56 -6.46
CA VAL A 89 9.40 -22.08 -7.82
C VAL A 89 8.92 -23.12 -8.83
N GLY A 90 8.21 -22.67 -9.87
CA GLY A 90 7.60 -23.50 -10.90
C GLY A 90 6.21 -24.04 -10.54
N GLN A 91 5.66 -23.64 -9.39
CA GLN A 91 4.30 -23.99 -8.96
C GLN A 91 3.34 -22.82 -9.15
N ASN A 92 2.06 -23.17 -9.32
CA ASN A 92 0.96 -22.20 -9.40
C ASN A 92 0.19 -22.18 -8.07
N TYR A 93 -0.19 -20.99 -7.63
CA TYR A 93 -0.98 -20.80 -6.42
C TYR A 93 -2.11 -19.81 -6.68
N ASP A 94 -3.26 -20.04 -6.05
CA ASP A 94 -4.27 -18.99 -5.91
C ASP A 94 -3.88 -18.13 -4.70
N ALA A 95 -3.53 -16.89 -4.96
CA ALA A 95 -3.00 -15.95 -3.97
C ALA A 95 -3.95 -14.77 -3.79
N GLU A 96 -4.26 -14.45 -2.53
CA GLU A 96 -4.83 -13.16 -2.20
C GLU A 96 -3.71 -12.15 -2.05
N THR A 97 -3.89 -11.03 -2.73
CA THR A 97 -2.91 -9.96 -2.79
C THR A 97 -3.53 -8.64 -2.42
N GLU A 98 -2.76 -7.79 -1.74
CA GLU A 98 -3.15 -6.44 -1.36
C GLU A 98 -2.19 -5.42 -1.97
N GLY A 99 -2.71 -4.25 -2.35
CA GLY A 99 -1.91 -3.12 -2.82
C GLY A 99 -2.25 -2.65 -4.23
N PHE A 100 -1.90 -1.40 -4.52
CA PHE A 100 -2.35 -0.71 -5.73
C PHE A 100 -1.94 -1.41 -7.02
N THR A 101 -2.91 -1.62 -7.90
CA THR A 101 -2.68 -2.03 -9.29
C THR A 101 -2.18 -0.83 -10.12
N GLY A 102 -1.18 -1.06 -10.98
CA GLY A 102 -0.75 -0.07 -11.98
C GLY A 102 0.26 0.99 -11.53
N ILE A 103 0.78 0.90 -10.31
CA ILE A 103 1.94 1.70 -9.86
C ILE A 103 3.07 0.70 -9.57
N ALA A 104 4.33 1.04 -9.87
CA ALA A 104 5.50 0.22 -9.58
C ALA A 104 5.81 0.16 -8.07
N VAL A 105 4.80 -0.12 -7.25
CA VAL A 105 4.91 -0.46 -5.85
C VAL A 105 4.59 -1.93 -5.76
N HIS A 106 5.48 -2.72 -5.14
CA HIS A 106 5.27 -4.15 -5.00
C HIS A 106 3.98 -4.42 -4.21
N ARG A 107 3.01 -5.09 -4.86
CA ARG A 107 1.85 -5.66 -4.17
C ARG A 107 2.30 -6.73 -3.19
N ARG A 108 1.51 -6.95 -2.15
CA ARG A 108 1.81 -7.93 -1.11
C ARG A 108 0.96 -9.17 -1.30
N ILE A 109 1.55 -10.36 -1.19
CA ILE A 109 0.79 -11.62 -1.04
C ILE A 109 0.54 -11.84 0.45
N ASP A 110 -0.73 -11.95 0.84
CA ASP A 110 -1.16 -12.12 2.22
C ASP A 110 -1.75 -13.50 2.52
N TYR A 111 -2.31 -14.20 1.52
CA TYR A 111 -2.78 -15.57 1.68
C TYR A 111 -2.49 -16.44 0.45
N LEU A 112 -2.36 -17.75 0.69
CA LEU A 112 -2.29 -18.80 -0.31
C LEU A 112 -3.37 -19.82 -0.01
N PHE A 113 -4.09 -20.23 -1.05
CA PHE A 113 -5.12 -21.26 -0.99
C PHE A 113 -4.61 -22.60 -1.56
#